data_AF-A0A2S8ZJF0-F1
#
_entry.id   AF-A0A2S8ZJF0-F1
#
_cell.length_a   1.000
_cell.length_b   1.000
_cell.length_c   1.000
_cell.angle_alpha   90.00
_cell.angle_beta   90.00
_cell.angle_gamma   90.00
#
_symmetry.space_group_name_H-M   'P 1'
#
loop_
_entity.id
_entity.type
_entity.pdbx_description
1 polymer ?
#
loop_
_entity_poly.entity_id
_entity_poly.type
_entity_poly.pdbx_seq_one_letter_code
_entity_poly.pdbx_strand_id
1 'polypeptide(L)'
;MITQKKVFQNIIAVFLPLLLGSLFVSVTSCKSNEDEIEQKIAHKWYYKVEASEGAAITIISYANHVSGETKNISINGISGTTWTSGEFSETSIAVPRKHKWAIPMHIKAKANGTDISSTLKVQIYVDGVLVKEVKDIGLIPSAEARYEFNGNFKKRKGIQKIGEVLKKIKLNNTSIIKK
;
A
#
# COMPACT_ATOMS: atom_id res chain seq x y z
N MET A 1 14.54 47.09 -86.56
CA MET A 1 14.23 45.70 -86.13
C MET A 1 15.47 45.16 -85.43
N ILE A 2 15.30 44.39 -84.34
CA ILE A 2 16.32 43.86 -83.41
C ILE A 2 16.74 44.93 -82.37
N THR A 3 16.44 44.77 -81.08
CA THR A 3 17.27 44.02 -80.12
C THR A 3 16.49 43.85 -78.82
N GLN A 4 16.67 42.70 -78.13
CA GLN A 4 16.72 42.51 -76.66
C GLN A 4 16.46 41.01 -76.36
N LYS A 5 17.47 40.17 -76.60
CA LYS A 5 17.58 38.80 -76.04
C LYS A 5 18.86 38.78 -75.21
N LYS A 6 18.75 38.48 -73.91
CA LYS A 6 19.76 37.87 -73.01
C LYS A 6 19.54 38.39 -71.59
N VAL A 7 18.73 37.72 -70.76
CA VAL A 7 19.01 37.62 -69.29
C VAL A 7 18.30 36.42 -68.63
N PHE A 8 17.17 35.92 -69.13
CA PHE A 8 16.32 34.98 -68.37
C PHE A 8 16.65 33.49 -68.55
N GLN A 9 17.90 33.06 -68.36
CA GLN A 9 18.24 31.62 -68.46
C GLN A 9 19.15 31.01 -67.39
N ASN A 10 19.61 31.77 -66.37
CA ASN A 10 20.60 31.25 -65.39
C ASN A 10 20.20 31.41 -63.90
N ILE A 11 18.93 31.23 -63.52
CA ILE A 11 18.50 31.29 -62.09
C ILE A 11 17.64 30.08 -61.68
N ILE A 12 17.93 28.88 -62.22
CA ILE A 12 17.25 27.62 -61.82
C ILE A 12 18.30 26.53 -61.53
N ALA A 13 19.34 26.86 -60.78
CA ALA A 13 20.41 25.90 -60.46
C ALA A 13 21.05 26.08 -59.08
N VAL A 14 20.31 26.55 -58.07
CA VAL A 14 20.81 26.63 -56.67
C VAL A 14 19.77 26.18 -55.61
N PHE A 15 18.56 25.74 -56.00
CA PHE A 15 17.49 25.41 -55.04
C PHE A 15 17.08 23.91 -55.03
N LEU A 16 18.03 22.98 -55.21
CA LEU A 16 17.72 21.55 -55.27
C LEU A 16 18.74 20.58 -54.62
N PRO A 17 19.38 20.92 -53.47
CA PRO A 17 19.84 19.85 -52.58
C PRO A 17 19.45 20.04 -51.10
N LEU A 18 18.44 20.85 -50.78
CA LEU A 18 18.01 21.12 -49.40
C LEU A 18 16.76 20.32 -48.95
N LEU A 19 16.56 19.12 -49.51
CA LEU A 19 15.34 18.31 -49.30
C LEU A 19 15.65 16.82 -49.00
N LEU A 20 16.76 16.55 -48.32
CA LEU A 20 17.13 15.19 -47.84
C LEU A 20 17.49 15.15 -46.34
N GLY A 21 17.02 16.09 -45.53
CA GLY A 21 17.52 16.29 -44.15
C GLY A 21 16.50 16.36 -43.02
N SER A 22 15.24 15.92 -43.17
CA SER A 22 14.25 16.07 -42.09
C SER A 22 13.39 14.84 -41.77
N LEU A 23 13.83 13.62 -42.13
CA LEU A 23 13.29 12.39 -41.55
C LEU A 23 14.10 11.96 -40.31
N PHE A 24 14.17 12.83 -39.31
CA PHE A 24 14.32 12.38 -37.93
C PHE A 24 13.11 12.87 -37.17
N VAL A 25 12.11 11.98 -37.14
CA VAL A 25 11.01 12.02 -36.20
C VAL A 25 11.65 12.05 -34.82
N SER A 26 11.66 13.23 -34.21
CA SER A 26 11.84 13.39 -32.77
C SER A 26 10.65 12.72 -32.08
N VAL A 27 10.64 11.39 -32.03
CA VAL A 27 10.15 10.69 -30.86
C VAL A 27 11.18 10.96 -29.76
N THR A 28 11.22 12.19 -29.28
CA THR A 28 11.64 12.43 -27.90
C THR A 28 10.62 11.66 -27.09
N SER A 29 10.97 10.39 -26.85
CA SER A 29 10.45 9.57 -25.78
C SER A 29 10.18 10.54 -24.65
N CYS A 30 8.91 10.75 -24.32
CA CYS A 30 8.59 11.02 -22.93
C CYS A 30 9.38 9.93 -22.20
N LYS A 31 10.45 10.33 -21.52
CA LYS A 31 10.84 9.65 -20.32
C LYS A 31 9.57 9.79 -19.50
N SER A 32 8.72 8.78 -19.58
CA SER A 32 7.84 8.48 -18.48
C SER A 32 8.83 8.40 -17.33
N ASN A 33 8.89 9.47 -16.55
CA ASN A 33 9.29 9.34 -15.17
C ASN A 33 8.39 8.20 -14.71
N GLU A 34 8.98 7.02 -14.54
CA GLU A 34 8.32 5.96 -13.81
C GLU A 34 8.21 6.54 -12.41
N ASP A 35 7.17 7.35 -12.22
CA ASP A 35 6.68 7.75 -10.93
C ASP A 35 6.54 6.41 -10.22
N GLU A 36 7.40 6.17 -9.22
CA GLU A 36 7.32 4.97 -8.41
C GLU A 36 5.88 4.96 -7.89
N ILE A 37 5.04 4.09 -8.47
CA ILE A 37 3.61 4.09 -8.19
C ILE A 37 3.47 3.80 -6.71
N GLU A 38 3.18 4.84 -5.93
CA GLU A 38 2.89 4.73 -4.52
C GLU A 38 1.66 3.83 -4.37
N GLN A 39 1.88 2.57 -3.99
CA GLN A 39 0.79 1.68 -3.70
C GLN A 39 0.27 2.03 -2.31
N LYS A 40 -0.83 2.79 -2.26
CA LYS A 40 -1.56 3.02 -1.01
C LYS A 40 -2.25 1.71 -0.62
N ILE A 41 -1.72 1.05 0.41
CA ILE A 41 -2.39 -0.11 1.01
C ILE A 41 -3.08 0.36 2.28
N ALA A 42 -4.41 0.35 2.26
CA ALA A 42 -5.23 0.57 3.43
C ALA A 42 -5.50 -0.76 4.13
N HIS A 43 -5.22 -0.81 5.43
CA HIS A 43 -5.61 -1.92 6.30
C HIS A 43 -6.65 -1.46 7.28
N LYS A 44 -7.57 -2.38 7.60
CA LYS A 44 -8.63 -2.12 8.57
C LYS A 44 -8.50 -3.03 9.76
N TRP A 45 -8.83 -2.54 10.95
CA TRP A 45 -8.90 -3.39 12.14
C TRP A 45 -10.00 -2.94 13.08
N TYR A 46 -10.44 -3.87 13.91
CA TYR A 46 -11.36 -3.60 15.00
C TYR A 46 -11.14 -4.61 16.12
N TYR A 47 -11.69 -4.29 17.29
CA TYR A 47 -11.61 -5.11 18.48
C TYR A 47 -12.99 -5.67 18.84
N LYS A 48 -13.00 -6.88 19.39
CA LYS A 48 -14.21 -7.50 19.94
C LYS A 48 -13.94 -8.07 21.32
N VAL A 49 -14.93 -7.96 22.20
CA VAL A 49 -14.91 -8.51 23.55
C VAL A 49 -16.18 -9.33 23.75
N GLU A 50 -16.04 -10.55 24.27
CA GLU A 50 -17.14 -11.47 24.54
C GLU A 50 -16.98 -12.07 25.93
N ALA A 51 -17.93 -11.82 26.81
CA ALA A 51 -18.07 -12.49 28.09
C ALA A 51 -19.04 -13.68 27.96
N SER A 52 -18.92 -14.67 28.84
CA SER A 52 -19.92 -15.75 28.94
C SER A 52 -21.30 -15.23 29.32
N GLU A 53 -22.32 -16.04 29.09
CA GLU A 53 -23.68 -15.73 29.53
C GLU A 53 -23.72 -15.40 31.04
N GLY A 54 -24.54 -14.42 31.42
CA GLY A 54 -24.65 -13.92 32.79
C GLY A 54 -23.50 -12.99 33.24
N ALA A 55 -22.34 -13.03 32.61
CA ALA A 55 -21.23 -12.14 32.93
C ALA A 55 -21.42 -10.75 32.30
N ALA A 56 -20.95 -9.71 32.99
CA ALA A 56 -21.08 -8.33 32.53
C ALA A 56 -19.70 -7.71 32.31
N ILE A 57 -19.44 -7.18 31.11
CA ILE A 57 -18.22 -6.44 30.82
C ILE A 57 -18.27 -5.11 31.60
N THR A 58 -17.21 -4.84 32.37
CA THR A 58 -17.15 -3.66 33.25
C THR A 58 -16.24 -2.58 32.71
N ILE A 59 -15.09 -2.96 32.16
CA ILE A 59 -14.05 -2.05 31.68
C ILE A 59 -13.45 -2.61 30.39
N ILE A 60 -13.25 -1.74 29.41
CA ILE A 60 -12.45 -2.02 28.22
C ILE A 60 -11.46 -0.88 28.04
N SER A 61 -10.19 -1.20 27.84
CA SER A 61 -9.17 -0.24 27.41
C SER A 61 -8.47 -0.72 26.16
N TYR A 62 -8.34 0.13 25.15
CA TYR A 62 -7.69 -0.23 23.89
C TYR A 62 -6.89 0.93 23.30
N ALA A 63 -5.94 0.59 22.43
CA ALA A 63 -5.16 1.55 21.66
C ALA A 63 -5.77 1.74 20.27
N ASN A 64 -5.99 3.00 19.89
CA ASN A 64 -6.29 3.42 18.53
C ASN A 64 -5.03 4.03 17.92
N HIS A 65 -4.58 3.49 16.79
CA HIS A 65 -3.40 3.97 16.09
C HIS A 65 -3.77 4.48 14.71
N VAL A 66 -3.88 5.80 14.51
CA VAL A 66 -4.26 6.40 13.22
C VAL A 66 -3.29 7.53 12.88
N SER A 67 -2.84 7.58 11.63
CA SER A 67 -1.94 8.61 11.09
C SER A 67 -0.61 8.72 11.87
N GLY A 68 -0.11 7.61 12.41
CA GLY A 68 1.14 7.59 13.19
C GLY A 68 1.00 8.01 14.66
N GLU A 69 -0.21 8.32 15.12
CA GLU A 69 -0.48 8.67 16.53
C GLU A 69 -1.19 7.51 17.25
N THR A 70 -0.80 7.26 18.51
CA THR A 70 -1.49 6.29 19.37
C THR A 70 -2.30 6.99 20.45
N LYS A 71 -3.61 6.73 20.47
CA LYS A 71 -4.51 7.18 21.54
C LYS A 71 -5.05 5.99 22.32
N ASN A 72 -4.89 6.02 23.64
CA ASN A 72 -5.51 5.05 24.53
C ASN A 72 -6.93 5.50 24.88
N ILE A 73 -7.89 4.60 24.74
CA ILE A 73 -9.31 4.83 25.03
C ILE A 73 -9.73 3.86 26.13
N SER A 74 -10.44 4.36 27.15
CA SER A 74 -11.00 3.56 28.22
C SER A 74 -12.51 3.78 28.28
N ILE A 75 -13.26 2.68 28.35
CA ILE A 75 -14.71 2.67 28.44
C ILE A 75 -15.09 1.88 29.69
N ASN A 76 -15.95 2.46 30.51
CA ASN A 76 -16.41 1.87 31.75
C ASN A 76 -17.94 1.71 31.71
N GLY A 77 -18.48 0.78 32.49
CA GLY A 77 -19.94 0.64 32.68
C GLY A 77 -20.67 0.01 31.50
N ILE A 78 -20.04 -0.94 30.80
CA ILE A 78 -20.54 -1.50 29.53
C ILE A 78 -21.72 -2.47 29.70
N SER A 79 -21.88 -3.08 30.88
CA SER A 79 -22.99 -3.94 31.38
C SER A 79 -23.51 -5.08 30.49
N GLY A 80 -23.14 -5.16 29.22
CA GLY A 80 -23.45 -6.24 28.30
C GLY A 80 -22.40 -7.34 28.30
N THR A 81 -22.74 -8.44 27.63
CA THR A 81 -21.88 -9.61 27.42
C THR A 81 -20.98 -9.46 26.19
N THR A 82 -21.26 -8.50 25.30
CA THR A 82 -20.49 -8.29 24.07
C THR A 82 -20.21 -6.83 23.82
N TRP A 83 -19.03 -6.52 23.28
CA TRP A 83 -18.70 -5.20 22.79
C TRP A 83 -17.83 -5.30 21.54
N THR A 84 -18.05 -4.40 20.58
CA THR A 84 -17.23 -4.27 19.37
C THR A 84 -16.86 -2.81 19.20
N SER A 85 -15.60 -2.54 18.87
CA SER A 85 -15.15 -1.18 18.57
C SER A 85 -15.69 -0.68 17.23
N GLY A 86 -15.53 0.62 16.95
CA GLY A 86 -15.54 1.09 15.57
C GLY A 86 -14.42 0.45 14.74
N GLU A 87 -14.55 0.51 13.42
CA GLU A 87 -13.51 0.11 12.49
C GLU A 87 -12.47 1.22 12.36
N PHE A 88 -11.19 0.87 12.49
CA PHE A 88 -10.05 1.77 12.29
C PHE A 88 -9.40 1.46 10.96
N SER A 89 -8.79 2.47 10.34
CA SER A 89 -8.10 2.30 9.07
C SER A 89 -6.83 3.13 9.01
N GLU A 90 -5.77 2.52 8.51
CA GLU A 90 -4.49 3.18 8.27
C GLU A 90 -4.08 2.94 6.82
N THR A 91 -3.69 4.00 6.12
CA THR A 91 -3.17 3.89 4.76
C THR A 91 -1.66 3.95 4.82
N SER A 92 -1.00 2.82 4.58
CA SER A 92 0.45 2.78 4.39
C SER A 92 0.80 3.17 2.95
N ILE A 93 1.75 4.10 2.79
CA ILE A 93 2.36 4.38 1.49
C ILE A 93 3.48 3.37 1.29
N ALA A 94 3.28 2.48 0.33
CA ALA A 94 4.30 1.54 -0.06
C ALA A 94 5.25 2.17 -1.08
N VAL A 95 6.42 2.61 -0.62
CA VAL A 95 7.52 2.88 -1.55
C VAL A 95 8.23 1.55 -1.84
N PRO A 96 8.51 1.21 -3.12
CA PRO A 96 9.05 -0.10 -3.53
C PRO A 96 10.39 -0.54 -2.92
N ARG A 97 11.00 0.26 -2.03
CA ARG A 97 12.30 0.00 -1.43
C ARG A 97 12.30 0.45 0.04
N LYS A 98 12.02 -0.49 0.97
CA LYS A 98 12.39 -0.46 2.41
C LYS A 98 11.43 0.18 3.43
N HIS A 99 10.15 0.39 3.13
CA HIS A 99 9.23 0.79 4.21
C HIS A 99 8.72 -0.44 4.95
N LYS A 100 9.37 -0.76 6.07
CA LYS A 100 8.77 -1.60 7.11
C LYS A 100 7.87 -0.70 7.94
N TRP A 101 6.61 -1.08 8.09
CA TRP A 101 5.69 -0.40 8.97
C TRP A 101 5.06 -1.41 9.92
N ALA A 102 4.74 -0.93 11.12
CA ALA A 102 4.14 -1.70 12.19
C ALA A 102 2.99 -0.90 12.79
N ILE A 103 1.81 -1.52 12.90
CA ILE A 103 0.68 -0.95 13.65
C ILE A 103 0.54 -1.77 14.95
N PRO A 104 0.91 -1.20 16.11
CA PRO A 104 0.70 -1.85 17.39
C PRO A 104 -0.80 -1.79 17.76
N MET A 105 -1.37 -2.95 18.04
CA MET A 105 -2.74 -3.13 18.48
C MET A 105 -2.75 -3.69 19.90
N HIS A 106 -3.55 -3.10 20.77
CA HIS A 106 -3.64 -3.49 22.18
C HIS A 106 -5.07 -3.33 22.66
N ILE A 107 -5.58 -4.37 23.30
CA ILE A 107 -6.85 -4.35 24.00
C ILE A 107 -6.75 -5.10 25.32
N LYS A 108 -7.43 -4.58 26.33
CA LYS A 108 -7.65 -5.21 27.63
C LYS A 108 -9.10 -5.05 28.01
N ALA A 109 -9.68 -6.07 28.61
CA ALA A 109 -11.03 -6.01 29.14
C ALA A 109 -11.11 -6.68 30.51
N LYS A 110 -12.07 -6.24 31.32
CA LYS A 110 -12.49 -6.88 32.55
C LYS A 110 -13.99 -7.10 32.54
N ALA A 111 -14.43 -8.17 33.18
CA ALA A 111 -15.83 -8.46 33.40
C ALA A 111 -16.08 -8.90 34.84
N ASN A 112 -17.34 -8.88 35.25
CA ASN A 112 -17.82 -9.53 36.46
C ASN A 112 -18.54 -10.81 36.01
N GLY A 113 -17.99 -11.97 36.40
CA GLY A 113 -18.60 -13.27 36.19
C GLY A 113 -19.65 -13.59 37.23
N THR A 114 -20.53 -14.53 36.91
CA THR A 114 -21.52 -15.10 37.84
C THR A 114 -20.92 -16.19 38.72
N ASP A 115 -19.86 -16.84 38.24
CA ASP A 115 -19.19 -17.96 38.87
C ASP A 115 -17.75 -18.09 38.37
N ILE A 116 -17.00 -19.07 38.89
CA ILE A 116 -15.60 -19.30 38.52
C ILE A 116 -15.42 -19.86 37.11
N SER A 117 -16.47 -20.35 36.47
CA SER A 117 -16.43 -20.83 35.08
C SER A 117 -16.72 -19.72 34.07
N SER A 118 -17.10 -18.53 34.53
CA SER A 118 -17.32 -17.36 33.68
C SER A 118 -16.08 -17.03 32.87
N THR A 119 -16.27 -16.68 31.59
CA THR A 119 -15.16 -16.49 30.64
C THR A 119 -15.19 -15.10 30.04
N LEU A 120 -14.03 -14.57 29.69
CA LEU A 120 -13.88 -13.34 28.93
C LEU A 120 -12.89 -13.54 27.80
N LYS A 121 -13.30 -13.24 26.57
CA LYS A 121 -12.46 -13.24 25.38
C LYS A 121 -12.25 -11.81 24.90
N VAL A 122 -11.02 -11.51 24.51
CA VAL A 122 -10.65 -10.31 23.76
C VAL A 122 -10.06 -10.73 22.42
N GLN A 123 -10.49 -10.09 21.36
CA GLN A 123 -10.18 -10.46 19.98
C GLN A 123 -9.73 -9.23 19.19
N ILE A 124 -8.77 -9.45 18.30
CA ILE A 124 -8.24 -8.46 17.36
C ILE A 124 -8.49 -8.99 15.95
N TYR A 125 -9.15 -8.18 15.13
CA TYR A 125 -9.42 -8.49 13.73
C TYR A 125 -8.68 -7.52 12.83
N VAL A 126 -8.06 -8.03 11.76
CA VAL A 126 -7.42 -7.22 10.72
C VAL A 126 -7.95 -7.68 9.36
N ASP A 127 -8.41 -6.74 8.55
CA ASP A 127 -9.04 -6.98 7.26
C ASP A 127 -10.16 -8.05 7.33
N GLY A 128 -10.92 -8.04 8.43
CA GLY A 128 -12.01 -9.00 8.70
C GLY A 128 -11.56 -10.37 9.22
N VAL A 129 -10.26 -10.61 9.36
CA VAL A 129 -9.71 -11.89 9.82
C VAL A 129 -9.31 -11.82 11.29
N LEU A 130 -9.70 -12.80 12.10
CA LEU A 130 -9.25 -12.94 13.48
C LEU A 130 -7.74 -13.23 13.50
N VAL A 131 -6.94 -12.27 13.96
CA VAL A 131 -5.47 -12.41 14.03
C VAL A 131 -4.99 -12.74 15.43
N LYS A 132 -5.76 -12.40 16.46
CA LYS A 132 -5.43 -12.69 17.85
C LYS A 132 -6.68 -12.85 18.70
N GLU A 133 -6.68 -13.88 19.55
CA GLU A 133 -7.65 -14.07 20.63
C GLU A 133 -6.89 -14.37 21.93
N VAL A 134 -7.36 -13.81 23.04
CA VAL A 134 -6.94 -14.20 24.39
C VAL A 134 -8.19 -14.40 25.22
N LYS A 135 -8.22 -15.48 26.00
CA LYS A 135 -9.32 -15.85 26.88
C LYS A 135 -8.82 -15.93 28.32
N ASP A 136 -9.64 -15.44 29.24
CA ASP A 136 -9.47 -15.63 30.68
C ASP A 136 -10.75 -16.22 31.30
N ILE A 137 -10.62 -16.85 32.46
CA ILE A 137 -11.71 -17.56 33.16
C ILE A 137 -11.66 -17.23 34.65
N GLY A 138 -12.81 -16.93 35.26
CA GLY A 138 -12.92 -16.72 36.69
C GLY A 138 -14.13 -15.85 37.07
N LEU A 139 -14.24 -15.53 38.36
CA LEU A 139 -15.27 -14.62 38.89
C LEU A 139 -15.08 -13.16 38.43
N ILE A 140 -13.84 -12.75 38.18
CA ILE A 140 -13.51 -11.41 37.67
C ILE A 140 -12.47 -11.58 36.55
N PRO A 141 -12.86 -12.15 35.39
CA PRO A 141 -11.91 -12.45 34.34
C PRO A 141 -11.38 -11.16 33.72
N SER A 142 -10.08 -11.14 33.41
CA SER A 142 -9.34 -9.99 32.90
C SER A 142 -8.39 -10.42 31.79
N ALA A 143 -8.81 -10.28 30.54
CA ALA A 143 -8.04 -10.68 29.37
C ALA A 143 -7.35 -9.48 28.69
N GLU A 144 -6.16 -9.72 28.13
CA GLU A 144 -5.34 -8.72 27.47
C GLU A 144 -4.67 -9.30 26.22
N ALA A 145 -4.88 -8.67 25.06
CA ALA A 145 -4.29 -9.06 23.79
C ALA A 145 -3.44 -7.93 23.20
N ARG A 146 -2.23 -8.29 22.76
CA ARG A 146 -1.32 -7.45 22.00
C ARG A 146 -1.01 -8.11 20.67
N TYR A 147 -1.02 -7.33 19.60
CA TYR A 147 -0.68 -7.76 18.25
C TYR A 147 0.04 -6.63 17.52
N GLU A 148 1.04 -6.95 16.72
CA GLU A 148 1.74 -5.97 15.89
C GLU A 148 1.59 -6.36 14.43
N PHE A 149 0.78 -5.60 13.70
CA PHE A 149 0.57 -5.86 12.28
C PHE A 149 1.74 -5.29 11.48
N ASN A 150 2.51 -6.16 10.82
CA ASN A 150 3.73 -5.83 10.10
C ASN A 150 3.57 -6.02 8.59
N GLY A 151 3.77 -4.96 7.82
CA GLY A 151 3.82 -5.03 6.36
C GLY A 151 5.24 -5.27 5.83
N ASN A 152 5.43 -6.29 4.97
CA ASN A 152 6.66 -6.50 4.20
C ASN A 152 6.36 -6.50 2.70
N PHE A 153 6.87 -5.50 1.99
CA PHE A 153 6.81 -5.48 0.52
C PHE A 153 7.79 -6.51 -0.08
N LYS A 154 7.29 -7.72 -0.37
CA LYS A 154 8.01 -8.66 -1.24
C LYS A 154 7.92 -8.13 -2.67
N LYS A 155 9.06 -7.76 -3.27
CA LYS A 155 9.18 -7.49 -4.71
C LYS A 155 8.49 -8.62 -5.49
N ARG A 156 7.40 -8.31 -6.21
CA ARG A 156 6.76 -9.27 -7.12
C ARG A 156 7.78 -9.64 -8.20
N LYS A 157 8.18 -10.92 -8.26
CA LYS A 157 9.18 -11.49 -9.21
C LYS A 157 8.84 -11.25 -10.69
N GLY A 158 7.60 -10.87 -11.03
CA GLY A 158 7.15 -10.64 -12.41
C GLY A 158 7.88 -9.50 -13.15
N ILE A 159 8.29 -8.44 -12.45
CA ILE A 159 8.92 -7.27 -13.09
C ILE A 159 10.40 -7.53 -13.44
N GLN A 160 11.09 -8.42 -12.71
CA GLN A 160 12.48 -8.79 -13.01
C GLN A 160 12.62 -9.54 -14.34
N LYS A 161 11.64 -10.40 -14.68
CA LYS A 161 11.69 -11.20 -15.90
C LYS A 161 11.58 -10.34 -17.16
N ILE A 162 10.79 -9.26 -17.11
CA ILE A 162 10.67 -8.29 -18.21
C ILE A 162 11.98 -7.50 -18.38
N GLY A 163 12.60 -7.08 -17.28
CA GLY A 163 13.89 -6.37 -17.31
C GLY A 163 15.05 -7.20 -17.89
N GLU A 164 15.11 -8.51 -17.61
CA GLU A 164 16.11 -9.40 -18.22
C GLU A 164 15.85 -9.67 -19.71
N VAL A 165 14.58 -9.84 -20.10
CA VAL A 165 14.20 -10.02 -21.51
C VAL A 165 14.58 -8.77 -22.32
N LEU A 166 14.31 -7.57 -21.79
CA LEU A 166 14.68 -6.32 -22.44
C LEU A 166 16.20 -6.12 -22.52
N LYS A 167 16.97 -6.53 -21.51
CA LYS A 167 18.45 -6.53 -21.58
C LYS A 167 18.98 -7.46 -22.67
N LYS A 168 18.42 -8.67 -22.81
CA LYS A 168 18.82 -9.62 -23.86
C LYS A 168 18.50 -9.10 -25.27
N ILE A 169 17.34 -8.46 -25.45
CA ILE A 169 16.96 -7.85 -26.74
C ILE A 169 17.92 -6.70 -27.11
N LYS A 170 18.32 -5.87 -26.14
CA LYS A 170 19.23 -4.73 -26.37
C LYS A 170 20.66 -5.18 -26.72
N LEU A 171 21.14 -6.27 -26.12
CA LEU A 171 22.45 -6.87 -26.43
C LEU A 171 22.50 -7.47 -27.85
N ASN A 172 21.44 -8.16 -28.30
CA ASN A 172 21.43 -8.76 -29.63
C ASN A 172 21.37 -7.75 -30.77
N ASN A 173 20.70 -6.60 -30.59
CA ASN A 173 20.67 -5.55 -31.61
C ASN A 173 21.98 -4.76 -31.75
N THR A 174 22.87 -4.82 -30.76
CA THR A 174 24.17 -4.12 -30.82
C THR A 174 25.23 -4.92 -31.60
N SER A 175 25.02 -6.23 -31.76
CA SER A 175 25.89 -7.13 -32.55
C SER A 175 25.73 -6.94 -34.07
N ILE A 176 24.56 -6.51 -34.53
CA ILE A 176 24.22 -6.45 -35.96
C ILE A 176 24.72 -5.14 -36.62
N ILE A 177 25.10 -4.13 -35.84
CA ILE A 177 25.54 -2.81 -36.35
C ILE A 177 27.08 -2.70 -36.46
N LYS A 178 27.83 -3.74 -36.07
CA LYS A 178 29.28 -3.82 -36.27
C LYS A 178 29.65 -4.97 -37.21
N LYS A 179 29.37 -4.81 -38.50
CA LYS A 179 30.08 -5.51 -39.57
C LYS A 179 30.06 -4.69 -40.85
#